data_AF-A0A1A0K3J3-F1
#
_entry.id   AF-A0A1A0K3J3-F1
#
_cell.length_a   1.000
_cell.length_b   1.000
_cell.length_c   1.000
_cell.angle_alpha   90.00
_cell.angle_beta   90.00
_cell.angle_gamma   90.00
#
_symmetry.space_group_name_H-M   'P 1'
#
loop_
_entity.id
_entity.type
_entity.pdbx_description
1 polymer ?
#
loop_
_entity_poly.entity_id
_entity_poly.type
_entity_poly.pdbx_seq_one_letter_code
_entity_poly.pdbx_strand_id
1 'polypeptide(L)'
;MMFDLALALLLICVVSALLWIYFTAQRLHRLHIRLDAALQSLQAALDRRVAVVAVVSTHLAPQAREVESIRLAHGNLAPREGAERELSARVNKEFVADKSVDDSATGSLVAHELSSHYAELVDADVRVELAHRFYNEAVASTRGLRLRPLVRNFRLGGRAPLPDFFQYTSYLSS
;
A
#
# COMPACT_ATOMS: atom_id res chain seq x y z
N MET A 1 -38.89 -44.89 -3.28
CA MET A 1 -38.44 -44.68 -1.88
C MET A 1 -36.92 -44.52 -1.80
N MET A 2 -36.10 -45.58 -1.93
CA MET A 2 -34.63 -45.44 -1.81
C MET A 2 -33.99 -44.59 -2.91
N PHE A 3 -34.44 -44.73 -4.17
CA PHE A 3 -33.92 -43.96 -5.29
C PHE A 3 -34.29 -42.47 -5.19
N ASP A 4 -35.52 -42.16 -4.79
CA ASP A 4 -35.99 -40.79 -4.57
C ASP A 4 -35.23 -40.11 -3.43
N LEU A 5 -34.95 -40.84 -2.34
CA LEU A 5 -34.10 -40.36 -1.25
C LEU A 5 -32.67 -40.08 -1.73
N ALA A 6 -32.07 -40.98 -2.53
CA ALA A 6 -30.74 -40.78 -3.09
C ALA A 6 -30.68 -39.56 -4.01
N LEU A 7 -31.69 -39.36 -4.86
CA LEU A 7 -31.78 -38.20 -5.75
C LEU A 7 -31.98 -36.90 -4.97
N ALA A 8 -32.83 -36.90 -3.94
CA ALA A 8 -33.01 -35.76 -3.05
C ALA A 8 -31.72 -35.39 -2.31
N LEU A 9 -30.98 -36.39 -1.80
CA LEU A 9 -29.71 -36.17 -1.10
C LEU A 9 -28.64 -35.63 -2.06
N LEU A 10 -28.56 -36.18 -3.28
CA LEU A 10 -27.71 -35.67 -4.35
C LEU A 10 -28.04 -34.20 -4.68
N LEU A 11 -29.33 -33.89 -4.85
CA LEU A 11 -29.79 -32.53 -5.15
C LEU A 11 -29.38 -31.56 -4.04
N ILE A 12 -29.58 -31.93 -2.77
CA ILE A 12 -29.15 -31.13 -1.62
C ILE A 12 -27.64 -30.91 -1.65
N CYS A 13 -26.85 -31.97 -1.85
CA CYS A 13 -25.39 -31.85 -1.96
C CYS A 13 -24.96 -30.91 -3.09
N VAL A 14 -25.58 -31.02 -4.27
CA VAL A 14 -25.29 -30.15 -5.43
C VAL A 14 -25.64 -28.70 -5.13
N VAL A 15 -26.82 -28.44 -4.58
CA VAL A 15 -27.26 -27.09 -4.20
C VAL A 15 -26.32 -26.50 -3.15
N SER A 16 -25.97 -27.25 -2.10
CA SER A 16 -25.00 -26.82 -1.09
C SER A 16 -23.63 -26.50 -1.70
N ALA A 17 -23.14 -27.31 -2.63
CA ALA A 17 -21.88 -27.06 -3.32
C ALA A 17 -21.92 -25.78 -4.17
N LEU A 18 -23.00 -25.56 -4.92
CA LEU A 18 -23.20 -24.35 -5.72
C LEU A 18 -23.25 -23.08 -4.85
N LEU A 19 -23.99 -23.13 -3.73
CA LEU A 19 -24.02 -22.02 -2.77
C LEU A 19 -22.62 -21.74 -2.22
N TRP A 20 -21.89 -22.79 -1.83
CA TRP A 20 -20.53 -22.65 -1.28
C TRP A 20 -19.56 -22.01 -2.29
N ILE A 21 -19.63 -22.43 -3.56
CA ILE A 21 -18.85 -21.83 -4.66
C ILE A 21 -19.21 -20.35 -4.83
N TYR A 22 -20.51 -20.02 -4.86
CA TYR A 22 -20.99 -18.66 -4.99
C TYR A 22 -20.48 -17.74 -3.87
N PHE A 23 -20.63 -18.16 -2.61
CA PHE A 23 -20.12 -17.41 -1.46
C PHE A 23 -18.60 -17.22 -1.51
N THR A 24 -17.86 -18.25 -1.92
CA THR A 24 -16.39 -18.18 -2.04
C THR A 24 -15.98 -17.20 -3.13
N ALA A 25 -16.63 -17.24 -4.30
CA ALA A 25 -16.37 -16.32 -5.40
C ALA A 25 -16.66 -14.86 -5.00
N GLN A 26 -17.79 -14.62 -4.34
CA GLN A 26 -18.16 -13.27 -3.89
C GLN A 26 -17.19 -12.74 -2.83
N ARG A 27 -16.73 -13.59 -1.91
CA ARG A 27 -15.71 -13.22 -0.92
C ARG A 27 -14.37 -12.87 -1.57
N LEU A 28 -13.96 -13.64 -2.57
CA LEU A 28 -12.73 -13.37 -3.32
C LEU A 28 -12.81 -12.05 -4.10
N HIS A 29 -13.96 -11.77 -4.74
CA HIS A 29 -14.18 -10.52 -5.46
C HIS A 29 -14.09 -9.30 -4.54
N ARG A 30 -14.71 -9.36 -3.35
CA ARG A 30 -14.62 -8.29 -2.34
C ARG A 30 -13.18 -8.05 -1.86
N LEU A 31 -12.37 -9.10 -1.73
CA LEU A 31 -10.96 -8.96 -1.34
C LEU A 31 -10.12 -8.30 -2.44
N HIS A 32 -10.34 -8.65 -3.71
CA HIS A 32 -9.66 -7.99 -4.82
C HIS A 32 -9.99 -6.50 -4.87
N ILE A 33 -11.27 -6.12 -4.77
CA ILE A 33 -11.66 -4.70 -4.74
C ILE A 33 -10.99 -3.97 -3.58
N ARG A 34 -10.95 -4.58 -2.38
CA ARG A 34 -10.30 -3.97 -1.21
C ARG A 34 -8.80 -3.82 -1.41
N LEU A 35 -8.14 -4.80 -2.03
CA LEU A 35 -6.72 -4.74 -2.36
C LEU A 35 -6.42 -3.65 -3.38
N ASP A 36 -7.19 -3.57 -4.47
CA ASP A 36 -7.04 -2.56 -5.50
C ASP A 36 -7.22 -1.15 -4.93
N ALA A 37 -8.25 -0.96 -4.10
CA ALA A 37 -8.49 0.31 -3.42
C ALA A 37 -7.35 0.69 -2.45
N ALA A 38 -6.80 -0.29 -1.73
CA ALA A 38 -5.67 -0.06 -0.83
C ALA A 38 -4.36 0.24 -1.59
N LEU A 39 -4.15 -0.35 -2.76
CA LEU A 39 -3.01 -0.05 -3.62
C LEU A 39 -3.11 1.38 -4.19
N GLN A 40 -4.30 1.80 -4.60
CA GLN A 40 -4.56 3.16 -5.06
C GLN A 40 -4.39 4.20 -3.95
N SER A 41 -4.87 3.91 -2.73
CA SER A 41 -4.69 4.83 -1.60
C SER A 41 -3.22 4.97 -1.19
N LEU A 42 -2.46 3.88 -1.23
CA LEU A 42 -1.01 3.89 -1.03
C LEU A 42 -0.31 4.74 -2.09
N GLN A 43 -0.66 4.57 -3.37
CA GLN A 43 -0.08 5.37 -4.44
C GLN A 43 -0.37 6.87 -4.25
N ALA A 44 -1.62 7.23 -3.95
CA ALA A 44 -1.99 8.62 -3.71
C ALA A 44 -1.26 9.25 -2.51
N ALA A 45 -1.05 8.47 -1.44
CA ALA A 45 -0.29 8.92 -0.28
C ALA A 45 1.19 9.16 -0.62
N LEU A 46 1.81 8.24 -1.37
CA LEU A 46 3.21 8.38 -1.82
C LEU A 46 3.38 9.58 -2.75
N ASP A 47 2.50 9.73 -3.74
CA ASP A 47 2.55 10.86 -4.68
C ASP A 47 2.39 12.20 -3.95
N ARG A 48 1.49 12.28 -2.97
CA ARG A 48 1.35 13.49 -2.12
C ARG A 48 2.65 13.77 -1.36
N ARG A 49 3.26 12.76 -0.74
CA ARG A 49 4.51 12.92 0.00
C ARG A 49 5.65 13.42 -0.90
N VAL A 50 5.77 12.84 -2.09
CA VAL A 50 6.78 13.25 -3.07
C VAL A 50 6.52 14.67 -3.58
N ALA A 51 5.27 15.05 -3.81
CA ALA A 51 4.91 16.42 -4.19
C ALA A 51 5.29 17.43 -3.10
N VAL A 52 5.08 17.10 -1.82
CA VAL A 52 5.51 17.94 -0.69
C VAL A 52 7.03 18.09 -0.69
N VAL A 53 7.80 17.00 -0.86
CA VAL A 53 9.27 17.08 -0.97
C VAL A 53 9.72 17.99 -2.11
N ALA A 54 9.03 17.96 -3.26
CA ALA A 54 9.37 18.81 -4.39
C ALA A 54 9.15 20.31 -4.12
N VAL A 55 8.21 20.66 -3.22
CA VAL A 55 7.93 22.03 -2.80
C VAL A 55 8.89 22.48 -1.71
N VAL A 56 9.13 21.63 -0.71
CA VAL A 56 10.01 21.94 0.44
C VAL A 56 11.48 22.03 0.00
N SER A 57 11.95 21.06 -0.77
CA SER A 57 13.33 20.97 -1.24
C SER A 57 13.39 21.18 -2.75
N THR A 58 13.48 22.43 -3.17
CA THR A 58 13.55 22.81 -4.60
C THR A 58 14.71 22.14 -5.35
N HIS A 59 15.82 21.84 -4.66
CA HIS A 59 16.95 21.09 -5.22
C HIS A 59 16.64 19.61 -5.47
N LEU A 60 15.74 19.01 -4.67
CA LEU A 60 15.29 17.61 -4.82
C LEU A 60 14.06 17.49 -5.74
N ALA A 61 13.42 18.60 -6.11
CA ALA A 61 12.26 18.62 -7.01
C ALA A 61 12.40 17.77 -8.29
N PRO A 62 13.51 17.78 -9.06
CA PRO A 62 13.63 16.93 -10.24
C PRO A 62 13.60 15.43 -9.90
N GLN A 63 14.22 15.04 -8.79
CA GLN A 63 14.27 13.65 -8.33
C GLN A 63 12.91 13.21 -7.79
N ALA A 64 12.23 14.09 -7.04
CA ALA A 64 10.87 13.88 -6.58
C ALA A 64 9.92 13.61 -7.77
N ARG A 65 9.97 14.43 -8.83
CA ARG A 65 9.14 14.21 -10.04
C ARG A 65 9.46 12.90 -10.75
N GLU A 66 10.72 12.48 -10.76
CA GLU A 66 11.11 11.17 -11.28
C GLU A 66 10.47 10.04 -10.47
N VAL A 67 10.53 10.11 -9.13
CA VAL A 67 9.88 9.12 -8.25
C VAL A 67 8.36 9.11 -8.46
N GLU A 68 7.72 10.28 -8.54
CA GLU A 68 6.27 10.44 -8.79
C GLU A 68 5.81 9.74 -10.08
N SER A 69 6.66 9.74 -11.12
CA SER A 69 6.35 9.10 -12.40
C SER A 69 6.25 7.58 -12.31
N ILE A 70 6.86 6.96 -11.29
CA ILE A 70 6.86 5.51 -11.09
C ILE A 70 5.53 5.12 -10.42
N ARG A 71 4.70 4.35 -11.12
CA ARG A 71 3.40 3.87 -10.61
C ARG A 71 3.52 2.54 -9.88
N LEU A 72 2.67 2.33 -8.87
CA LEU A 72 2.55 1.03 -8.21
C LEU A 72 1.77 0.08 -9.09
N ALA A 73 2.28 -1.15 -9.24
CA ALA A 73 1.61 -2.21 -9.97
C ALA A 73 1.57 -3.50 -9.14
N HIS A 74 0.50 -4.27 -9.33
CA HIS A 74 0.35 -5.57 -8.68
C HIS A 74 1.52 -6.50 -9.03
N GLY A 75 2.23 -6.99 -8.01
CA GLY A 75 3.39 -7.86 -8.18
C GLY A 75 4.65 -7.16 -8.71
N ASN A 76 4.64 -5.83 -8.81
CA ASN A 76 5.82 -5.04 -9.19
C ASN A 76 5.86 -3.73 -8.39
N LEU A 77 6.28 -3.85 -7.12
CA LEU A 77 6.43 -2.73 -6.18
C LEU A 77 7.88 -2.21 -6.09
N ALA A 78 8.85 -3.08 -6.41
CA ALA A 78 10.28 -2.83 -6.22
C ALA A 78 10.83 -1.54 -6.88
N PRO A 79 10.40 -1.15 -8.10
CA PRO A 79 10.88 0.09 -8.71
C PRO A 79 10.51 1.33 -7.89
N ARG A 80 9.25 1.42 -7.41
CA ARG A 80 8.81 2.55 -6.59
C ARG A 80 9.46 2.51 -5.21
N GLU A 81 9.55 1.34 -4.58
CA GLU A 81 10.22 1.18 -3.28
C GLU A 81 11.69 1.61 -3.31
N GLY A 82 12.42 1.24 -4.37
CA GLY A 82 13.82 1.64 -4.55
C GLY A 82 13.97 3.15 -4.68
N ALA A 83 13.14 3.77 -5.52
CA ALA A 83 13.15 5.21 -5.74
C ALA A 83 12.75 6.00 -4.48
N GLU A 84 11.72 5.56 -3.76
CA GLU A 84 11.30 6.15 -2.48
C GLU A 84 12.42 6.08 -1.45
N ARG A 85 13.11 4.93 -1.34
CA ARG A 85 14.23 4.76 -0.39
C ARG A 85 15.40 5.68 -0.71
N GLU A 86 15.73 5.84 -1.98
CA GLU A 86 16.80 6.78 -2.39
C GLU A 86 16.41 8.23 -2.08
N LEU A 87 15.17 8.61 -2.37
CA LEU A 87 14.66 9.95 -2.05
C LEU A 87 14.65 10.18 -0.53
N SER A 88 14.22 9.20 0.28
CA SER A 88 14.30 9.25 1.75
C SER A 88 15.71 9.56 2.24
N ALA A 89 16.71 8.86 1.70
CA ALA A 89 18.10 9.03 2.11
C ALA A 89 18.64 10.42 1.77
N ARG A 90 18.18 11.04 0.68
CA ARG A 90 18.57 12.40 0.28
C ARG A 90 17.89 13.47 1.14
N VAL A 91 16.58 13.34 1.36
CA VAL A 91 15.81 14.24 2.24
C VAL A 91 16.37 14.23 3.66
N ASN A 92 16.67 13.06 4.22
CA ASN A 92 17.24 12.96 5.57
C ASN A 92 18.62 13.63 5.67
N LYS A 93 19.49 13.47 4.65
CA LYS A 93 20.79 14.17 4.61
C LYS A 93 20.65 15.69 4.59
N GLU A 94 19.71 16.21 3.80
CA GLU A 94 19.43 17.65 3.73
C GLU A 94 18.91 18.18 5.07
N PHE A 95 18.00 17.44 5.71
CA PHE A 95 17.46 17.79 7.01
C PHE A 95 18.52 17.81 8.13
N VAL A 96 19.42 16.84 8.15
CA VAL A 96 20.55 16.81 9.10
C VAL A 96 21.48 18.01 8.88
N ALA A 97 21.71 18.40 7.62
CA ALA A 97 22.51 19.57 7.30
C ALA A 97 21.84 20.88 7.75
N ASP A 98 20.55 21.05 7.50
CA ASP A 98 19.78 22.26 7.86
C ASP A 98 19.72 22.46 9.40
N LYS A 99 19.47 21.39 10.16
CA LYS A 99 19.51 21.40 11.63
C LYS A 99 20.84 21.86 12.20
N SER A 100 21.96 21.56 11.54
CA SER A 100 23.29 21.97 12.02
C SER A 100 23.57 23.47 11.83
N VAL A 101 22.79 24.15 10.98
CA VAL A 101 22.95 25.58 10.67
C VAL A 101 22.06 26.45 11.57
N ASP A 102 20.88 25.96 11.95
CA ASP A 102 19.86 26.72 12.71
C ASP A 102 20.20 26.91 14.21
N ASP A 103 21.11 26.10 14.78
CA ASP A 103 21.64 26.28 16.14
C ASP A 103 22.43 27.61 16.30
N SER A 104 22.77 28.27 15.19
CA SER A 104 23.45 29.57 15.16
C SER A 104 22.52 30.72 14.75
N ALA A 105 21.54 31.03 15.60
CA ALA A 105 20.89 32.34 15.74
C ALA A 105 20.55 33.11 14.44
N THR A 106 19.29 33.10 13.96
CA THR A 106 18.56 34.26 13.37
C THR A 106 17.13 33.87 12.92
N GLY A 107 16.09 34.54 13.45
CA GLY A 107 14.85 34.80 12.70
C GLY A 107 13.58 34.00 13.07
N SER A 108 12.78 34.54 14.00
CA SER A 108 11.47 34.00 14.43
C SER A 108 10.44 33.77 13.30
N LEU A 109 10.50 34.57 12.22
CA LEU A 109 9.57 34.43 11.08
C LEU A 109 9.98 33.31 10.11
N VAL A 110 11.29 33.17 9.84
CA VAL A 110 11.84 32.09 8.99
C VAL A 110 11.64 30.73 9.68
N ALA A 111 11.83 30.69 11.01
CA ALA A 111 11.54 29.52 11.83
C ALA A 111 10.06 29.08 11.73
N HIS A 112 9.13 30.00 11.55
CA HIS A 112 7.70 29.67 11.43
C HIS A 112 7.35 29.07 10.06
N GLU A 113 7.91 29.61 8.97
CA GLU A 113 7.73 29.02 7.63
C GLU A 113 8.39 27.65 7.51
N LEU A 114 9.61 27.48 8.02
CA LEU A 114 10.28 26.18 8.05
C LEU A 114 9.45 25.16 8.84
N SER A 115 8.97 25.53 10.03
CA SER A 115 8.09 24.68 10.86
C SER A 115 6.80 24.27 10.14
N SER A 116 6.20 25.16 9.36
CA SER A 116 5.00 24.86 8.55
C SER A 116 5.27 23.81 7.47
N HIS A 117 6.37 23.94 6.72
CA HIS A 117 6.78 22.97 5.72
C HIS A 117 7.12 21.60 6.33
N TYR A 118 7.75 21.59 7.51
CA TYR A 118 8.02 20.37 8.26
C TYR A 118 6.72 19.69 8.72
N ALA A 119 5.74 20.44 9.21
CA ALA A 119 4.45 19.88 9.60
C ALA A 119 3.72 19.21 8.42
N GLU A 120 3.80 19.79 7.23
CA GLU A 120 3.20 19.20 6.03
C GLU A 120 3.90 17.90 5.60
N LEU A 121 5.24 17.85 5.70
CA LEU A 121 6.01 16.65 5.42
C LEU A 121 5.71 15.52 6.41
N VAL A 122 5.59 15.86 7.70
CA VAL A 122 5.20 14.90 8.76
C VAL A 122 3.80 14.35 8.50
N ASP A 123 2.82 15.21 8.18
CA ASP A 123 1.45 14.76 7.85
C ASP A 123 1.47 13.81 6.65
N ALA A 124 2.25 14.13 5.61
CA ALA A 124 2.39 13.28 4.44
C ALA A 124 3.03 11.91 4.78
N ASP A 125 4.07 11.87 5.62
CA ASP A 125 4.72 10.62 6.06
C ASP A 125 3.76 9.74 6.87
N VAL A 126 3.01 10.33 7.81
CA VAL A 126 1.99 9.63 8.60
C VAL A 126 0.90 9.03 7.71
N ARG A 127 0.43 9.77 6.69
CA ARG A 127 -0.55 9.23 5.73
C ARG A 127 -0.01 8.04 4.95
N VAL A 128 1.25 8.09 4.52
CA VAL A 128 1.90 6.96 3.83
C VAL A 128 2.00 5.76 4.77
N GLU A 129 2.40 5.95 6.01
CA GLU A 129 2.50 4.87 6.99
C GLU A 129 1.15 4.17 7.21
N LEU A 130 0.06 4.95 7.37
CA LEU A 130 -1.29 4.41 7.50
C LEU A 130 -1.72 3.65 6.24
N ALA A 131 -1.49 4.23 5.05
CA ALA A 131 -1.85 3.58 3.79
C ALA A 131 -1.07 2.27 3.58
N HIS A 132 0.22 2.24 3.92
CA HIS A 132 1.05 1.05 3.88
C HIS A 132 0.51 -0.05 4.80
N ARG A 133 0.12 0.29 6.04
CA ARG A 133 -0.48 -0.67 6.98
C ARG A 133 -1.78 -1.25 6.42
N PHE A 134 -2.68 -0.42 5.89
CA PHE A 134 -3.93 -0.89 5.28
C PHE A 134 -3.69 -1.77 4.05
N TYR A 135 -2.72 -1.42 3.21
CA TYR A 135 -2.32 -2.24 2.08
C TYR A 135 -1.81 -3.62 2.54
N ASN A 136 -0.88 -3.66 3.49
CA ASN A 136 -0.34 -4.92 3.98
C ASN A 136 -1.39 -5.80 4.70
N GLU A 137 -2.37 -5.21 5.37
CA GLU A 137 -3.53 -5.94 5.91
C GLU A 137 -4.40 -6.54 4.79
N ALA A 138 -4.64 -5.78 3.72
CA ALA A 138 -5.35 -6.27 2.54
C ALA A 138 -4.58 -7.41 1.84
N VAL A 139 -3.25 -7.31 1.74
CA VAL A 139 -2.38 -8.37 1.22
C VAL A 139 -2.45 -9.61 2.11
N ALA A 140 -2.33 -9.46 3.43
CA ALA A 140 -2.39 -10.56 4.38
C ALA A 140 -3.74 -11.30 4.34
N SER A 141 -4.86 -10.57 4.31
CA SER A 141 -6.19 -11.17 4.20
C SER A 141 -6.42 -11.88 2.87
N THR A 142 -5.90 -11.32 1.77
CA THR A 142 -5.96 -11.94 0.43
C THR A 142 -5.11 -13.21 0.35
N ARG A 143 -3.86 -13.18 0.84
CA ARG A 143 -2.98 -14.36 0.92
C ARG A 143 -3.60 -15.43 1.83
N GLY A 144 -4.13 -15.04 2.99
CA GLY A 144 -4.75 -15.95 3.95
C GLY A 144 -5.95 -16.71 3.38
N LEU A 145 -6.77 -16.10 2.52
CA LEU A 145 -7.86 -16.80 1.84
C LEU A 145 -7.36 -17.72 0.72
N ARG A 146 -6.44 -17.23 -0.11
CA ARG A 146 -5.93 -17.96 -1.28
C ARG A 146 -5.07 -19.18 -0.91
N LEU A 147 -4.45 -19.16 0.27
CA LEU A 147 -3.67 -20.27 0.81
C LEU A 147 -4.52 -21.36 1.48
N ARG A 148 -5.83 -21.18 1.68
CA ARG A 148 -6.68 -22.21 2.30
C ARG A 148 -6.80 -23.44 1.39
N PRO A 149 -6.65 -24.66 1.92
CA PRO A 149 -6.62 -25.89 1.13
C PRO A 149 -7.93 -26.11 0.33
N LEU A 150 -9.08 -25.74 0.90
CA LEU A 150 -10.37 -25.83 0.20
C LEU A 150 -10.42 -24.93 -1.05
N VAL A 151 -9.91 -23.69 -0.99
CA VAL A 151 -9.92 -22.77 -2.14
C VAL A 151 -8.89 -23.21 -3.19
N ARG A 152 -7.75 -23.74 -2.73
CA ARG A 152 -6.68 -24.25 -3.59
C ARG A 152 -7.12 -25.49 -4.36
N ASN A 153 -7.79 -26.44 -3.70
CA ASN A 153 -8.23 -27.69 -4.31
C ASN A 153 -9.30 -27.46 -5.39
N PHE A 154 -10.20 -26.49 -5.19
CA PHE A 154 -11.22 -26.15 -6.18
C PHE A 154 -10.76 -25.12 -7.22
N ARG A 155 -9.49 -24.67 -7.19
CA ARG A 155 -8.89 -23.69 -8.13
C ARG A 155 -9.71 -22.41 -8.33
N LEU A 156 -10.53 -22.04 -7.35
CA LEU A 156 -11.42 -20.87 -7.39
C LEU A 156 -10.65 -19.54 -7.30
N GLY A 157 -9.40 -19.57 -6.84
CA GLY A 157 -8.53 -18.39 -6.69
C GLY A 157 -7.83 -17.91 -7.96
N GLY A 158 -8.03 -18.56 -9.11
CA GLY A 158 -7.35 -18.24 -10.35
C GLY A 158 -5.82 -18.48 -10.33
N ARG A 159 -5.15 -18.14 -11.43
CA ARG A 159 -3.68 -18.24 -11.61
C ARG A 159 -2.93 -16.92 -11.34
N ALA A 160 -3.61 -15.89 -10.85
CA ALA A 160 -2.96 -14.60 -10.59
C ALA A 160 -1.76 -14.78 -9.63
N PRO A 161 -0.67 -14.02 -9.77
CA PRO A 161 0.41 -14.03 -8.78
C PRO A 161 -0.12 -13.64 -7.39
N LEU A 162 0.57 -14.07 -6.33
CA LEU A 162 0.25 -13.64 -4.97
C LEU A 162 0.63 -12.15 -4.83
N PRO A 163 -0.21 -11.31 -4.19
CA PRO A 163 0.13 -9.90 -4.00
C PRO A 163 1.32 -9.78 -3.05
N ASP A 164 2.25 -8.87 -3.30
CA ASP A 164 3.46 -8.68 -2.49
C ASP A 164 3.28 -7.62 -1.41
N PHE A 165 4.05 -7.72 -0.33
CA PHE A 165 4.05 -6.73 0.73
C PHE A 165 4.87 -5.52 0.29
N PHE A 166 4.37 -4.32 0.61
CA PHE A 166 5.10 -3.09 0.37
C PHE A 166 6.07 -2.81 1.51
N GLN A 167 7.30 -2.42 1.20
CA GLN A 167 8.30 -2.00 2.19
C GLN A 167 8.30 -0.47 2.36
N TYR A 168 7.84 -0.02 3.52
CA TYR A 168 7.85 1.40 3.88
C TYR A 168 9.23 1.88 4.37
N THR A 169 9.64 3.06 3.92
CA THR A 169 10.79 3.82 4.46
C THR A 169 10.28 5.18 4.93
N SER A 170 10.49 5.50 6.21
CA SER A 170 10.16 6.81 6.79
C SER A 170 11.25 7.82 6.45
N TYR A 171 10.85 9.08 6.23
CA TYR A 171 11.79 10.19 6.04
C TYR A 171 12.38 10.71 7.35
N LEU A 172 11.75 10.42 8.49
CA LEU A 172 12.05 11.05 9.78
C LEU A 172 12.62 10.07 10.82
N SER A 173 12.86 8.81 10.44
CA SER A 173 13.63 7.89 11.27
C SER A 173 15.09 8.30 11.24
N SER A 174 15.47 9.11 12.23
CA SER A 174 16.87 9.39 12.59
C SER A 174 17.42 8.26 13.46
#